data_AF-A0A0M0JM72-F1
#
_entry.id   AF-A0A0M0JM72-F1
#
_cell.length_a   1.000
_cell.length_b   1.000
_cell.length_c   1.000
_cell.angle_alpha   90.00
_cell.angle_beta   90.00
_cell.angle_gamma   90.00
#
_symmetry.space_group_name_H-M   'P 1'
#
loop_
_entity.id
_entity.type
_entity.pdbx_description
1 polymer ?
#
loop_
_entity_poly.entity_id
_entity_poly.type
_entity_poly.pdbx_seq_one_letter_code
_entity_poly.pdbx_strand_id
1 'polypeptide(L)'
;RGIRPGQEFQANLDGQLTVVTVPQGSAAGSTLHVKVPSRRVQASEHKAIPRLMELDDRLEDALRSGAIKLIIADRVRDGTIGTNIARRQDLEERERAEKLRIFETPVDAIKLLRRNGREIGSLTYGWDTPDGSDPSGDYLRAVCRFLLSELGAHVKAIFWDACSLPQEPRSESDAMVFKEALEVMADMYASVLGTMVMRHRSVPARPASLDGEANLDGQLTVVTVPQGSAAGSELH
;
A
#
# COMPACT_ATOMS: atom_id res chain seq x y z
N ARG A 1 -49.21 -0.55 14.53
CA ARG A 1 -49.97 -0.16 13.32
C ARG A 1 -48.98 -0.15 12.16
N GLY A 2 -49.25 -0.88 11.08
CA GLY A 2 -48.35 -0.92 9.91
C GLY A 2 -48.42 0.35 9.08
N ILE A 3 -47.39 0.57 8.26
CA ILE A 3 -47.29 1.67 7.29
C ILE A 3 -48.20 1.34 6.10
N ARG A 4 -48.98 2.32 5.63
CA ARG A 4 -49.96 2.15 4.54
C ARG A 4 -49.43 2.72 3.21
N PRO A 5 -49.96 2.28 2.06
CA PRO A 5 -49.71 2.95 0.79
C PRO A 5 -49.95 4.46 0.86
N GLY A 6 -49.02 5.25 0.32
CA GLY A 6 -49.01 6.70 0.38
C GLY A 6 -48.48 7.30 1.69
N GLN A 7 -48.17 6.49 2.70
CA GLN A 7 -47.50 6.98 3.91
C GLN A 7 -45.99 6.99 3.73
N GLU A 8 -45.36 7.96 4.39
CA GLU A 8 -43.92 8.08 4.47
C GLU A 8 -43.40 7.43 5.75
N PHE A 9 -42.21 6.86 5.66
CA PHE A 9 -41.45 6.41 6.82
C PHE A 9 -39.97 6.72 6.63
N GLN A 10 -39.25 6.90 7.73
CA GLN A 10 -37.81 7.09 7.70
C GLN A 10 -37.10 5.74 7.72
N ALA A 11 -36.14 5.55 6.83
CA ALA A 11 -35.23 4.42 6.80
C ALA A 11 -33.79 4.94 6.76
N ASN A 12 -32.90 4.25 7.47
CA ASN A 12 -31.48 4.48 7.30
C ASN A 12 -31.01 3.65 6.09
N LEU A 13 -30.60 4.34 5.03
CA LEU A 13 -30.10 3.74 3.79
C LEU A 13 -28.66 4.22 3.60
N ASP A 14 -27.68 3.31 3.68
CA ASP A 14 -26.23 3.60 3.59
C ASP A 14 -25.75 4.73 4.52
N GLY A 15 -26.26 4.79 5.75
CA GLY A 15 -25.88 5.80 6.74
C GLY A 15 -26.59 7.14 6.57
N GLN A 16 -27.46 7.27 5.55
CA GLN A 16 -28.28 8.45 5.33
C GLN A 16 -29.74 8.19 5.71
N LEU A 17 -30.28 9.02 6.61
CA LEU A 17 -31.69 8.99 6.97
C LEU A 17 -32.53 9.48 5.77
N THR A 18 -33.27 8.56 5.15
CA THR A 18 -34.05 8.79 3.93
C THR A 18 -35.53 8.60 4.21
N VAL A 19 -36.35 9.54 3.73
CA VAL A 19 -37.82 9.41 3.77
C VAL A 19 -38.26 8.58 2.56
N VAL A 20 -38.93 7.46 2.82
CA VAL A 20 -39.45 6.55 1.80
C VAL A 20 -40.97 6.62 1.81
N THR A 21 -41.56 6.97 0.66
CA THR A 21 -43.01 6.93 0.45
C THR A 21 -43.41 5.53 -0.02
N VAL A 22 -44.36 4.89 0.68
CA VAL A 22 -44.87 3.57 0.26
C VAL A 22 -45.68 3.73 -1.04
N PRO A 23 -45.31 3.03 -2.14
CA PRO A 23 -46.04 3.14 -3.40
C PRO A 23 -47.50 2.70 -3.28
N GLN A 24 -48.36 3.33 -4.06
CA GLN A 24 -49.75 2.89 -4.21
C GLN A 24 -49.80 1.44 -4.74
N GLY A 25 -50.69 0.63 -4.17
CA GLY A 25 -50.82 -0.80 -4.52
C GLY A 25 -49.92 -1.76 -3.72
N SER A 26 -49.10 -1.27 -2.78
CA SER A 26 -48.29 -2.13 -1.92
C SER A 26 -49.15 -2.87 -0.88
N ALA A 27 -49.03 -4.20 -0.80
CA ALA A 27 -49.70 -5.02 0.22
C ALA A 27 -48.84 -5.20 1.47
N ALA A 28 -49.45 -5.58 2.60
CA ALA A 28 -48.69 -5.97 3.78
C ALA A 28 -47.76 -7.16 3.46
N GLY A 29 -46.49 -7.07 3.87
CA GLY A 29 -45.47 -8.09 3.57
C GLY A 29 -44.72 -7.89 2.24
N SER A 30 -45.04 -6.85 1.47
CA SER A 30 -44.31 -6.53 0.23
C SER A 30 -42.88 -6.03 0.52
N THR A 31 -41.92 -6.41 -0.32
CA THR A 31 -40.56 -5.87 -0.28
C THR A 31 -40.46 -4.66 -1.21
N LEU A 32 -39.95 -3.54 -0.70
CA LEU A 32 -39.68 -2.33 -1.49
C LEU A 32 -38.20 -2.30 -1.89
N HIS A 33 -37.92 -2.28 -3.20
CA HIS A 33 -36.58 -2.07 -3.72
C HIS A 33 -36.36 -0.57 -3.96
N VAL A 34 -35.60 0.07 -3.08
CA VAL A 34 -35.26 1.50 -3.19
C VAL A 34 -33.87 1.62 -3.81
N LYS A 35 -33.76 2.32 -4.95
CA LYS A 35 -32.47 2.63 -5.53
C LYS A 35 -31.93 3.89 -4.86
N VAL A 36 -31.01 3.71 -3.92
CA VAL A 36 -30.30 4.84 -3.29
C VAL A 36 -29.33 5.41 -4.32
N PRO A 37 -29.42 6.70 -4.69
CA PRO A 37 -28.37 7.32 -5.46
C PRO A 37 -27.12 7.36 -4.59
N SER A 38 -26.10 6.56 -4.94
CA SER A 38 -24.80 6.62 -4.31
C SER A 38 -24.18 7.98 -4.61
N ARG A 39 -24.39 8.96 -3.73
CA ARG A 39 -23.69 10.23 -3.82
C ARG A 39 -22.22 9.94 -3.52
N ARG A 40 -21.36 10.02 -4.54
CA ARG A 40 -19.92 10.15 -4.30
C ARG A 40 -19.73 11.42 -3.50
N VAL A 41 -19.43 11.28 -2.22
CA VAL A 41 -19.02 12.40 -1.38
C VAL A 41 -17.77 12.98 -2.03
N GLN A 42 -17.85 14.24 -2.46
CA GLN A 42 -16.66 14.94 -2.95
C GLN A 42 -15.70 15.09 -1.77
N ALA A 43 -14.40 14.91 -2.00
CA ALA A 43 -13.38 15.04 -0.96
C ALA A 43 -13.53 16.34 -0.13
N SER A 44 -13.93 17.43 -0.79
CA SER A 44 -14.16 18.74 -0.18
C SER A 44 -15.42 18.84 0.70
N GLU A 45 -16.37 17.91 0.58
CA GLU A 45 -17.63 17.92 1.36
C GLU A 45 -17.46 17.28 2.74
N HIS A 46 -16.43 16.46 2.93
CA HIS A 46 -16.16 15.79 4.20
C HIS A 46 -15.06 16.54 4.98
N LYS A 47 -15.45 17.23 6.06
CA LYS A 47 -14.54 18.08 6.87
C LYS A 47 -13.26 17.40 7.35
N ALA A 48 -13.24 16.07 7.44
CA ALA A 48 -12.04 15.32 7.83
C ALA A 48 -11.04 15.12 6.68
N ILE A 49 -11.47 15.14 5.41
CA ILE A 49 -10.59 14.80 4.28
C ILE A 49 -9.43 15.81 4.14
N PRO A 50 -9.65 17.14 4.18
CA PRO A 50 -8.53 18.08 4.18
C PRO A 50 -7.51 17.80 5.29
N ARG A 51 -7.98 17.51 6.51
CA ARG A 51 -7.11 17.15 7.65
C ARG A 51 -6.35 15.84 7.46
N LEU A 52 -6.97 14.86 6.80
CA LEU A 52 -6.31 13.60 6.47
C LEU A 52 -5.26 13.80 5.38
N MET A 53 -5.50 14.71 4.43
CA MET A 53 -4.51 15.09 3.42
C MET A 53 -3.31 15.79 4.05
N GLU A 54 -3.52 16.68 5.03
CA GLU A 54 -2.44 17.37 5.77
C GLU A 54 -1.46 16.41 6.46
N LEU A 55 -1.89 15.17 6.78
CA LEU A 55 -0.98 14.15 7.33
C LEU A 55 0.12 13.75 6.36
N ASP A 56 -0.10 13.92 5.05
CA ASP A 56 0.86 13.59 4.00
C ASP A 56 1.85 14.73 3.70
N ASP A 57 1.80 15.86 4.44
CA ASP A 57 2.65 17.03 4.15
C ASP A 57 4.15 16.73 4.30
N ARG A 58 4.55 16.00 5.36
CA ARG A 58 5.95 15.57 5.55
C ARG A 58 6.40 14.62 4.45
N LEU A 59 5.48 13.79 3.95
CA LEU A 59 5.76 12.88 2.86
C LEU A 59 5.92 13.64 1.53
N GLU A 60 5.08 14.65 1.28
CA GLU A 60 5.25 15.54 0.14
C GLU A 60 6.64 16.20 0.13
N ASP A 61 7.09 16.70 1.29
CA ASP A 61 8.41 17.32 1.41
C ASP A 61 9.54 16.34 1.07
N ALA A 62 9.46 15.10 1.53
CA ALA A 62 10.45 14.06 1.21
C ALA A 62 10.42 13.61 -0.26
N LEU A 63 9.26 13.61 -0.90
CA LEU A 63 9.15 13.41 -2.36
C LEU A 63 9.74 14.60 -3.12
N ARG A 64 9.51 15.81 -2.62
CA ARG A 64 9.99 17.06 -3.21
C ARG A 64 11.51 17.17 -3.15
N SER A 65 12.12 16.85 -2.01
CA SER A 65 13.57 16.84 -1.83
C SER A 65 14.24 15.68 -2.57
N GLY A 66 13.48 14.63 -2.89
CA GLY A 66 13.99 13.39 -3.45
C GLY A 66 14.58 12.46 -2.39
N ALA A 67 14.35 12.72 -1.10
CA ALA A 67 14.67 11.79 -0.03
C ALA A 67 14.00 10.44 -0.24
N ILE A 68 12.74 10.44 -0.69
CA ILE A 68 12.04 9.26 -1.18
C ILE A 68 11.84 9.39 -2.69
N LYS A 69 12.16 8.30 -3.42
CA LYS A 69 11.82 8.17 -4.85
C LYS A 69 10.82 7.06 -5.08
N LEU A 70 9.88 7.27 -5.99
CA LEU A 70 8.89 6.27 -6.37
C LEU A 70 9.23 5.68 -7.72
N ILE A 71 9.14 4.37 -7.84
CA ILE A 71 9.37 3.64 -9.09
C ILE A 71 8.10 3.77 -9.93
N ILE A 72 8.25 4.06 -11.22
CA ILE A 72 7.13 4.04 -12.17
C ILE A 72 6.62 2.58 -12.27
N ALA A 73 5.35 2.34 -11.95
CA ALA A 73 4.80 0.98 -11.89
C ALA A 73 4.89 0.24 -13.24
N ASP A 74 4.81 0.96 -14.36
CA ASP A 74 4.98 0.36 -15.68
C ASP A 74 6.39 -0.23 -15.88
N ARG A 75 7.42 0.28 -15.20
CA ARG A 75 8.79 -0.28 -15.23
C ARG A 75 8.92 -1.60 -14.51
N VAL A 76 7.99 -1.88 -13.61
CA VAL A 76 7.85 -3.20 -12.97
C VAL A 76 7.05 -4.13 -13.89
N ARG A 77 5.99 -3.62 -14.54
CA ARG A 77 5.15 -4.38 -15.48
C ARG A 77 5.91 -4.85 -16.72
N ASP A 78 6.72 -3.97 -17.31
CA ASP A 78 7.47 -4.23 -18.54
C ASP A 78 8.85 -4.90 -18.29
N GLY A 79 9.23 -5.08 -17.02
CA GLY A 79 10.49 -5.69 -16.61
C GLY A 79 11.72 -4.80 -16.71
N THR A 80 11.57 -3.50 -17.01
CA THR A 80 12.69 -2.55 -17.13
C THR A 80 13.51 -2.44 -15.83
N ILE A 81 12.88 -2.62 -14.67
CA ILE A 81 13.57 -2.53 -13.38
C ILE A 81 14.54 -3.70 -13.11
N GLY A 82 14.48 -4.76 -13.92
CA GLY A 82 15.35 -5.94 -13.80
C GLY A 82 14.59 -7.17 -13.33
N THR A 83 15.34 -8.18 -12.87
CA THR A 83 14.80 -9.49 -12.45
C THR A 83 14.70 -9.68 -10.95
N ASN A 84 15.26 -8.76 -10.16
CA ASN A 84 15.25 -8.73 -8.72
C ASN A 84 15.10 -7.29 -8.21
N ILE A 85 14.86 -7.15 -6.90
CA ILE A 85 14.86 -5.83 -6.26
C ILE A 85 16.29 -5.29 -6.26
N ALA A 86 16.50 -4.17 -6.92
CA ALA A 86 17.78 -3.48 -6.97
C ALA A 86 17.84 -2.34 -5.95
N ARG A 87 19.05 -1.94 -5.56
CA ARG A 87 19.24 -0.77 -4.72
C ARG A 87 18.89 0.49 -5.50
N ARG A 88 18.40 1.50 -4.80
CA ARG A 88 18.14 2.83 -5.38
C ARG A 88 19.31 3.35 -6.21
N GLN A 89 20.53 3.29 -5.68
CA GLN A 89 21.70 3.86 -6.34
C GLN A 89 22.00 3.18 -7.68
N ASP A 90 21.82 1.87 -7.76
CA ASP A 90 22.07 1.08 -8.97
C ASP A 90 21.02 1.44 -10.04
N LEU A 91 19.76 1.65 -9.62
CA LEU A 91 18.70 2.13 -10.51
C LEU A 91 18.93 3.55 -11.00
N GLU A 92 19.39 4.46 -10.13
CA GLU A 92 19.71 5.83 -10.53
C GLU A 92 20.89 5.90 -11.50
N GLU A 93 21.90 5.04 -11.32
CA GLU A 93 23.00 4.91 -12.27
C GLU A 93 22.52 4.41 -13.62
N ARG A 94 21.67 3.37 -13.64
CA ARG A 94 21.05 2.87 -14.88
C ARG A 94 20.18 3.91 -15.57
N GLU A 95 19.35 4.64 -14.84
CA GLU A 95 18.53 5.73 -15.38
C GLU A 95 19.39 6.78 -16.11
N ARG A 96 20.56 7.14 -15.54
CA ARG A 96 21.53 8.05 -16.19
C ARG A 96 22.23 7.42 -17.39
N ALA A 97 22.72 6.19 -17.25
CA ALA A 97 23.51 5.51 -18.28
C ALA A 97 22.66 5.15 -19.51
N GLU A 98 21.48 4.61 -19.28
CA GLU A 98 20.56 4.12 -20.31
C GLU A 98 19.59 5.21 -20.81
N LYS A 99 19.60 6.40 -20.19
CA LYS A 99 18.73 7.55 -20.52
C LYS A 99 17.24 7.18 -20.50
N LEU A 100 16.85 6.32 -19.56
CA LEU A 100 15.48 5.87 -19.38
C LEU A 100 14.96 6.34 -18.02
N ARG A 101 13.67 6.60 -17.91
CA ARG A 101 13.05 7.02 -16.64
C ARG A 101 12.57 5.80 -15.85
N ILE A 102 13.19 5.52 -14.71
CA ILE A 102 12.80 4.50 -13.73
C ILE A 102 11.92 5.12 -12.65
N PHE A 103 12.28 6.31 -12.19
CA PHE A 103 11.59 6.99 -11.08
C PHE A 103 10.60 8.05 -11.58
N GLU A 104 9.53 8.24 -10.81
CA GLU A 104 8.67 9.41 -10.96
C GLU A 104 9.46 10.70 -10.70
N THR A 105 9.09 11.77 -11.40
CA THR A 105 9.61 13.10 -11.04
C THR A 105 9.01 13.53 -9.70
N PRO A 106 9.68 14.40 -8.91
CA PRO A 106 9.09 14.93 -7.69
C PRO A 106 7.70 15.53 -7.89
N VAL A 107 7.50 16.25 -9.01
CA VAL A 107 6.22 16.86 -9.37
C VAL A 107 5.14 15.80 -9.61
N ASP A 108 5.46 14.72 -10.33
CA ASP A 108 4.49 13.69 -10.66
C ASP A 108 4.19 12.77 -9.46
N ALA A 109 5.20 12.46 -8.64
CA ALA A 109 5.02 11.75 -7.37
C ALA A 109 4.07 12.50 -6.42
N ILE A 110 4.25 13.82 -6.27
CA ILE A 110 3.39 14.66 -5.42
C ILE A 110 1.97 14.73 -6.00
N LYS A 111 1.82 14.83 -7.33
CA LYS A 111 0.48 14.78 -7.96
C LYS A 111 -0.23 13.46 -7.65
N LEU A 112 0.47 12.32 -7.74
CA LEU A 112 -0.10 11.01 -7.40
C LEU A 112 -0.55 10.95 -5.94
N LEU A 113 0.30 11.43 -5.01
CA LEU A 113 0.00 11.49 -3.59
C LEU A 113 -1.27 12.33 -3.33
N ARG A 114 -1.34 13.55 -3.88
CA ARG A 114 -2.42 14.49 -3.61
C ARG A 114 -3.71 14.24 -4.38
N ARG A 115 -3.70 13.33 -5.36
CA ARG A 115 -4.92 12.95 -6.10
C ARG A 115 -5.87 12.10 -5.26
N ASN A 116 -5.43 11.60 -4.10
CA ASN A 116 -6.21 10.74 -3.20
C ASN A 116 -6.76 9.48 -3.87
N GLY A 117 -6.06 9.01 -4.92
CA GLY A 117 -6.46 7.85 -5.72
C GLY A 117 -5.84 6.54 -5.25
N ARG A 118 -5.02 6.56 -4.18
CA ARG A 118 -4.20 5.43 -3.72
C ARG A 118 -3.39 4.77 -4.85
N GLU A 119 -2.84 5.58 -5.74
CA GLU A 119 -2.09 5.10 -6.91
C GLU A 119 -0.62 4.78 -6.60
N ILE A 120 -0.20 5.05 -5.37
CA ILE A 120 1.13 4.71 -4.88
C ILE A 120 1.01 3.43 -4.05
N GLY A 121 1.61 2.35 -4.55
CA GLY A 121 1.68 1.07 -3.84
C GLY A 121 2.94 0.97 -2.98
N SER A 122 2.79 0.92 -1.67
CA SER A 122 3.87 0.68 -0.71
C SER A 122 3.99 -0.81 -0.43
N LEU A 123 5.14 -1.40 -0.74
CA LEU A 123 5.36 -2.83 -0.50
C LEU A 123 5.81 -3.10 0.94
N THR A 124 5.14 -4.04 1.61
CA THR A 124 5.61 -4.64 2.86
C THR A 124 5.84 -6.14 2.68
N TYR A 125 7.04 -6.61 3.07
CA TYR A 125 7.49 -7.99 2.92
C TYR A 125 8.51 -8.32 4.02
N GLY A 126 8.62 -9.61 4.36
CA GLY A 126 9.72 -10.10 5.18
C GLY A 126 10.96 -10.25 4.32
N TRP A 127 12.13 -9.95 4.88
CA TRP A 127 13.38 -10.17 4.16
C TRP A 127 13.70 -11.67 4.15
N ASP A 128 13.93 -12.23 2.95
CA ASP A 128 14.29 -13.65 2.79
C ASP A 128 15.71 -13.95 3.25
N THR A 129 16.60 -12.95 3.23
CA THR A 129 17.99 -13.08 3.63
C THR A 129 18.48 -11.86 4.40
N PRO A 130 19.50 -12.00 5.26
CA PRO A 130 20.13 -10.86 5.92
C PRO A 130 20.72 -9.83 4.94
N ASP A 131 21.17 -10.30 3.77
CA ASP A 131 21.99 -9.53 2.83
C ASP A 131 21.22 -8.97 1.63
N GLY A 132 19.93 -9.25 1.50
CA GLY A 132 19.16 -8.85 0.33
C GLY A 132 17.66 -9.06 0.44
N SER A 133 16.94 -8.18 -0.24
CA SER A 133 15.48 -8.10 -0.19
C SER A 133 14.76 -9.14 -1.07
N ASP A 134 15.37 -9.61 -2.16
CA ASP A 134 14.74 -10.58 -3.10
C ASP A 134 15.76 -11.26 -4.04
N PRO A 135 16.64 -12.13 -3.53
CA PRO A 135 17.66 -12.78 -4.35
C PRO A 135 17.06 -13.70 -5.43
N SER A 136 15.89 -14.29 -5.21
CA SER A 136 15.22 -15.15 -6.20
C SER A 136 14.40 -14.39 -7.24
N GLY A 137 14.06 -13.13 -6.98
CA GLY A 137 13.15 -12.33 -7.79
C GLY A 137 11.67 -12.69 -7.58
N ASP A 138 11.34 -13.50 -6.58
CA ASP A 138 9.96 -13.95 -6.33
C ASP A 138 9.07 -12.81 -5.86
N TYR A 139 9.59 -11.91 -5.01
CA TYR A 139 8.83 -10.75 -4.57
C TYR A 139 8.55 -9.82 -5.75
N LEU A 140 9.55 -9.54 -6.59
CA LEU A 140 9.36 -8.74 -7.80
C LEU A 140 8.33 -9.36 -8.75
N ARG A 141 8.42 -10.66 -9.01
CA ARG A 141 7.44 -11.37 -9.84
C ARG A 141 6.04 -11.30 -9.26
N ALA A 142 5.91 -11.44 -7.94
CA ALA A 142 4.62 -11.35 -7.26
C ALA A 142 4.02 -9.95 -7.40
N VAL A 143 4.81 -8.90 -7.12
CA VAL A 143 4.39 -7.51 -7.33
C VAL A 143 4.00 -7.25 -8.78
N CYS A 144 4.79 -7.71 -9.75
CA CYS A 144 4.47 -7.60 -11.17
C CYS A 144 3.11 -8.27 -11.52
N ARG A 145 2.85 -9.49 -11.03
CA ARG A 145 1.55 -10.16 -11.19
C ARG A 145 0.40 -9.34 -10.61
N PHE A 146 0.58 -8.77 -9.41
CA PHE A 146 -0.42 -7.89 -8.81
C PHE A 146 -0.68 -6.66 -9.68
N LEU A 147 0.37 -5.98 -10.15
CA LEU A 147 0.26 -4.77 -10.97
C LEU A 147 -0.38 -5.00 -12.35
N LEU A 148 -0.29 -6.22 -12.87
CA LEU A 148 -0.95 -6.66 -14.10
C LEU A 148 -2.40 -7.11 -13.90
N SER A 149 -2.83 -7.34 -12.65
CA SER A 149 -4.22 -7.70 -12.33
C SER A 149 -5.16 -6.50 -12.43
N GLU A 150 -6.47 -6.75 -12.55
CA GLU A 150 -7.49 -5.69 -12.51
C GLU A 150 -7.42 -4.85 -11.22
N LEU A 151 -7.09 -5.48 -10.10
CA LEU A 151 -6.97 -4.81 -8.81
C LEU A 151 -5.77 -3.85 -8.77
N GLY A 152 -4.62 -4.27 -9.30
CA GLY A 152 -3.39 -3.46 -9.33
C GLY A 152 -3.26 -2.52 -10.53
N ALA A 153 -4.17 -2.58 -11.52
CA ALA A 153 -4.10 -1.80 -12.75
C ALA A 153 -4.10 -0.27 -12.51
N HIS A 154 -4.72 0.17 -11.42
CA HIS A 154 -4.78 1.60 -11.05
C HIS A 154 -3.44 2.13 -10.50
N VAL A 155 -2.56 1.27 -10.00
CA VAL A 155 -1.29 1.68 -9.38
C VAL A 155 -0.35 2.26 -10.45
N LYS A 156 0.17 3.46 -10.17
CA LYS A 156 1.05 4.22 -11.08
C LYS A 156 2.47 4.32 -10.59
N ALA A 157 2.68 4.29 -9.28
CA ALA A 157 4.01 4.34 -8.70
C ALA A 157 4.14 3.34 -7.54
N ILE A 158 5.35 2.88 -7.29
CA ILE A 158 5.67 1.90 -6.25
C ILE A 158 6.67 2.53 -5.29
N PHE A 159 6.37 2.41 -4.01
CA PHE A 159 7.33 2.61 -2.95
C PHE A 159 7.87 1.26 -2.49
N TRP A 160 9.18 1.14 -2.54
CA TRP A 160 9.90 -0.06 -2.17
C TRP A 160 11.17 0.34 -1.47
N ASP A 161 11.27 0.10 -0.17
CA ASP A 161 12.40 0.53 0.69
C ASP A 161 13.78 0.46 0.00
N ALA A 162 14.16 -0.71 -0.51
CA ALA A 162 15.44 -0.95 -1.17
C ALA A 162 15.64 -0.12 -2.46
N CYS A 163 14.57 0.08 -3.25
CA CYS A 163 14.62 0.84 -4.50
C CYS A 163 14.40 2.35 -4.30
N SER A 164 13.72 2.74 -3.22
CA SER A 164 13.20 4.08 -2.97
C SER A 164 14.07 4.90 -2.04
N LEU A 165 14.82 4.25 -1.15
CA LEU A 165 15.75 4.87 -0.21
C LEU A 165 17.20 4.47 -0.53
N PRO A 166 18.20 5.31 -0.24
CA PRO A 166 19.60 4.92 -0.39
C PRO A 166 19.95 3.70 0.47
N GLN A 167 20.61 2.70 -0.10
CA GLN A 167 20.98 1.45 0.58
C GLN A 167 22.49 1.33 0.80
N GLU A 168 22.92 0.48 1.74
CA GLU A 168 24.34 0.22 1.93
C GLU A 168 25.00 -0.44 0.71
N PRO A 169 26.30 -0.19 0.43
CA PRO A 169 27.11 0.89 1.01
C PRO A 169 26.62 2.28 0.54
N ARG A 170 26.48 3.21 1.50
CA ARG A 170 26.08 4.61 1.25
C ARG A 170 27.27 5.56 1.21
N SER A 171 27.21 6.56 0.34
CA SER A 171 28.04 7.75 0.45
C SER A 171 27.61 8.61 1.66
N GLU A 172 28.43 9.60 2.06
CA GLU A 172 28.07 10.53 3.13
C GLU A 172 26.79 11.32 2.80
N SER A 173 26.65 11.76 1.54
CA SER A 173 25.43 12.41 1.07
C SER A 173 24.23 11.46 1.09
N ASP A 174 24.40 10.21 0.67
CA ASP A 174 23.32 9.20 0.73
C ASP A 174 22.90 8.90 2.17
N ALA A 175 23.84 8.93 3.12
CA ALA A 175 23.55 8.72 4.53
C ALA A 175 22.67 9.84 5.09
N MET A 176 22.91 11.10 4.69
CA MET A 176 22.05 12.23 5.06
C MET A 176 20.65 12.10 4.45
N VAL A 177 20.57 11.79 3.16
CA VAL A 177 19.31 11.60 2.43
C VAL A 177 18.50 10.44 3.02
N PHE A 178 19.16 9.33 3.35
CA PHE A 178 18.49 8.20 4.00
C PHE A 178 17.94 8.57 5.38
N LYS A 179 18.68 9.35 6.17
CA LYS A 179 18.20 9.77 7.50
C LYS A 179 16.92 10.59 7.38
N GLU A 180 16.88 11.54 6.44
CA GLU A 180 15.67 12.32 6.13
C GLU A 180 14.51 11.40 5.72
N ALA A 181 14.76 10.46 4.81
CA ALA A 181 13.74 9.52 4.35
C ALA A 181 13.21 8.61 5.47
N LEU A 182 14.10 8.15 6.37
CA LEU A 182 13.74 7.26 7.47
C LEU A 182 12.78 7.91 8.47
N GLU A 183 12.88 9.23 8.68
CA GLU A 183 12.01 9.98 9.60
C GLU A 183 10.55 10.06 9.14
N VAL A 184 10.28 9.80 7.86
CA VAL A 184 8.94 9.87 7.24
C VAL A 184 8.52 8.57 6.56
N MET A 185 9.39 7.57 6.50
CA MET A 185 9.14 6.31 5.79
C MET A 185 7.84 5.63 6.26
N ALA A 186 7.54 5.70 7.56
CA ALA A 186 6.31 5.13 8.12
C ALA A 186 5.05 5.75 7.51
N ASP A 187 5.11 7.02 7.09
CA ASP A 187 3.98 7.75 6.50
C ASP A 187 3.58 7.16 5.14
N MET A 188 4.51 6.53 4.41
CA MET A 188 4.22 5.77 3.18
C MET A 188 3.26 4.61 3.41
N TYR A 189 3.27 4.02 4.60
CA TYR A 189 2.40 2.90 4.97
C TYR A 189 1.14 3.38 5.70
N ALA A 190 1.19 4.56 6.32
CA ALA A 190 0.11 5.11 7.13
C ALA A 190 -0.83 6.04 6.35
N SER A 191 -0.42 6.54 5.17
CA SER A 191 -1.24 7.46 4.37
C SER A 191 -2.64 6.90 4.11
N VAL A 192 -3.65 7.69 4.48
CA VAL A 192 -5.05 7.28 4.44
C VAL A 192 -5.65 7.41 3.04
N LEU A 193 -5.09 8.29 2.21
CA LEU A 193 -5.67 8.64 0.91
C LEU A 193 -4.65 8.55 -0.24
N GLY A 194 -3.38 8.84 0.05
CA GLY A 194 -2.33 8.94 -0.95
C GLY A 194 -1.75 7.59 -1.38
N THR A 195 -1.61 6.65 -0.45
CA THR A 195 -0.99 5.34 -0.71
C THR A 195 -1.90 4.15 -0.41
N MET A 196 -1.49 2.98 -0.87
CA MET A 196 -2.00 1.68 -0.43
C MET A 196 -0.86 0.75 -0.05
N VAL A 197 -1.12 -0.21 0.83
CA VAL A 197 -0.12 -1.21 1.21
C VAL A 197 -0.34 -2.49 0.42
N MET A 198 0.66 -2.89 -0.36
CA MET A 198 0.75 -4.22 -0.95
C MET A 198 1.46 -5.12 0.06
N ARG A 199 0.76 -6.14 0.57
CA ARG A 199 1.33 -7.03 1.59
C ARG A 199 1.65 -8.38 1.00
N HIS A 200 2.93 -8.76 1.02
CA HIS A 200 3.32 -10.13 0.78
C HIS A 200 2.91 -11.05 1.95
N ARG A 201 2.26 -12.17 1.64
CA ARG A 201 1.73 -13.11 2.64
C ARG A 201 2.67 -14.26 2.95
N SER A 202 3.63 -14.56 2.06
CA SER A 202 4.70 -15.49 2.40
C SER A 202 5.50 -14.90 3.54
N VAL A 203 5.58 -15.65 4.64
CA VAL A 203 6.53 -15.41 5.71
C VAL A 203 7.63 -16.44 5.51
N PRO A 204 8.91 -16.02 5.36
CA PRO A 204 10.01 -16.96 5.23
C PRO A 204 9.98 -17.92 6.42
N ALA A 205 10.21 -19.21 6.18
CA ALA A 205 10.36 -20.15 7.27
C ALA A 205 11.49 -19.67 8.19
N ARG A 206 11.29 -19.75 9.50
CA ARG A 206 12.32 -19.38 10.47
C ARG A 206 13.62 -20.14 10.15
N PRO A 207 14.75 -19.46 9.92
CA PRO A 207 16.03 -20.13 9.66
C PRO A 207 16.39 -21.13 10.77
N ALA A 208 16.85 -22.33 10.40
CA ALA A 208 17.30 -23.34 11.37
C ALA A 208 18.48 -22.86 12.21
N SER A 209 19.27 -21.90 11.71
CA SER A 209 20.34 -21.25 12.47
C SER A 209 19.86 -20.42 13.68
N LEU A 210 18.56 -20.09 13.72
CA LEU A 210 17.91 -19.44 14.86
C LEU A 210 17.23 -20.46 15.79
N ASP A 211 17.53 -21.75 15.64
CA ASP A 211 17.20 -22.76 16.66
C ASP A 211 18.01 -22.47 17.92
N GLY A 212 17.32 -22.12 19.00
CA GLY A 212 17.94 -21.81 20.29
C GLY A 212 16.92 -21.89 21.43
N GLU A 213 17.42 -22.12 22.64
CA GLU A 213 16.60 -22.17 23.85
C GLU A 213 16.41 -20.74 24.41
N ALA A 214 15.17 -20.30 24.58
CA ALA A 214 14.88 -19.07 25.30
C ALA A 214 14.85 -19.35 26.81
N ASN A 215 15.79 -18.77 27.56
CA ASN A 215 15.79 -18.84 29.02
C ASN A 215 14.84 -17.79 29.58
N LEU A 216 13.66 -18.21 30.05
CA LEU A 216 12.81 -17.41 30.93
C LEU A 216 13.16 -17.77 32.38
N ASP A 217 13.75 -16.83 33.10
CA ASP A 217 13.88 -16.81 34.56
C ASP A 217 14.32 -18.11 35.24
N GLY A 218 15.46 -18.66 34.82
CA GLY A 218 16.22 -19.63 35.63
C GLY A 218 15.56 -21.01 35.84
N GLN A 219 14.46 -21.30 35.17
CA GLN A 219 13.92 -22.66 35.04
C GLN A 219 13.92 -23.06 33.57
N LEU A 220 14.84 -23.96 33.23
CA LEU A 220 14.98 -24.52 31.89
C LEU A 220 13.67 -25.24 31.50
N THR A 221 12.84 -24.59 30.68
CA THR A 221 11.66 -25.21 30.07
C THR A 221 11.94 -25.34 28.59
N VAL A 222 12.24 -26.55 28.13
CA VAL A 222 12.48 -26.84 26.72
C VAL A 222 11.13 -26.80 25.99
N VAL A 223 10.86 -25.71 25.27
CA VAL A 223 9.69 -25.61 24.38
C VAL A 223 10.17 -25.84 22.95
N THR A 224 9.98 -27.06 22.45
CA THR A 224 10.18 -27.36 21.02
C THR A 224 8.93 -26.90 20.26
N VAL A 225 9.05 -25.84 19.45
CA VAL A 225 7.96 -25.38 18.58
C VAL A 225 8.11 -26.05 17.21
N PRO A 226 7.16 -26.92 16.78
CA PRO A 226 7.26 -27.62 15.50
C PRO A 226 7.14 -26.66 14.30
N GLN A 227 7.87 -26.97 13.23
CA GLN A 227 7.83 -26.21 11.98
C GLN A 227 6.45 -26.29 11.32
N GLY A 228 5.81 -25.12 11.11
CA GLY A 228 4.60 -25.00 10.29
C GLY A 228 4.96 -25.00 8.80
N SER A 229 4.26 -25.80 8.01
CA SER A 229 4.40 -25.85 6.54
C SER A 229 4.04 -24.51 5.89
N ALA A 230 4.89 -24.03 4.98
CA ALA A 230 4.64 -22.82 4.21
C ALA A 230 3.40 -22.98 3.31
N ALA A 231 2.39 -22.13 3.54
CA ALA A 231 1.21 -22.04 2.68
C ALA A 231 1.52 -21.22 1.41
N GLY A 232 0.88 -21.58 0.30
CA GLY A 232 1.09 -20.97 -1.02
C GLY A 232 0.96 -19.45 -1.03
N SER A 233 1.81 -18.80 -1.83
CA SER A 233 1.98 -17.36 -1.91
C SER A 233 0.93 -16.70 -2.82
N GLU A 234 -0.03 -16.01 -2.22
CA GLU A 234 -0.92 -15.08 -2.93
C GLU A 234 -0.78 -13.66 -2.37
N LEU A 235 -0.70 -12.69 -3.28
CA LEU A 235 -0.82 -11.26 -2.99
C LEU A 235 -2.28 -10.85 -3.24
N HIS A 236 -2.83 -10.00 -2.37
CA HIS A 236 -4.13 -9.33 -2.58
C HIS A 236 -3.94 -7.83 -2.43
#